data_AF-A0A945BKT4-F1
#
_entry.id   AF-A0A945BKT4-F1
#
_cell.length_a   1.000
_cell.length_b   1.000
_cell.length_c   1.000
_cell.angle_alpha   90.00
_cell.angle_beta   90.00
_cell.angle_gamma   90.00
#
_symmetry.space_group_name_H-M   'P 1'
#
loop_
_entity.id
_entity.type
_entity.pdbx_description
1 polymer ?
#
loop_
_entity_poly.entity_id
_entity_poly.type
_entity_poly.pdbx_seq_one_letter_code
_entity_poly.pdbx_strand_id
1 'polypeptide(L)'
;MKRLLLFTSFLATVCLLETIPAMAKEPSLDARAIREDYRRLQSQLEDLLIAHNALKSEHSKLRGEVRLLRAKTAAKDPSTATRADLEGLAKSIREVDRKRVQDKELILKEMKALLRSGSSGVTTTKPSSSSQKSFEHTVQKNETISAIIAAYNTDLKSQGAKKRITLKSVLDANPKLNPRTMRIGQILFIPDPR
;
A
#
# COMPACT_ATOMS: atom_id res chain seq x y z
N MET A 1 64.32 48.71 -91.82
CA MET A 1 63.20 48.12 -91.04
C MET A 1 62.95 46.64 -91.37
N LYS A 2 63.98 45.77 -91.48
CA LYS A 2 63.78 44.31 -91.71
C LYS A 2 64.69 43.40 -90.87
N ARG A 3 65.55 43.98 -90.01
CA ARG A 3 66.44 43.22 -89.11
C ARG A 3 66.01 43.23 -87.64
N LEU A 4 64.95 43.96 -87.30
CA LEU A 4 64.40 44.05 -85.95
C LEU A 4 63.19 43.11 -85.71
N LEU A 5 62.71 42.43 -86.76
CA LEU A 5 61.58 41.49 -86.69
C LEU A 5 62.01 40.01 -86.55
N LEU A 6 63.31 39.72 -86.69
CA LEU A 6 63.86 38.36 -86.55
C LEU A 6 64.39 38.08 -85.12
N PHE A 7 64.57 39.10 -84.29
CA PHE A 7 65.02 38.93 -82.91
C PHE A 7 63.84 38.70 -81.93
N THR A 8 62.64 39.16 -82.26
CA THR A 8 61.44 38.97 -81.44
C THR A 8 60.78 37.60 -81.65
N SER A 9 61.16 36.85 -82.70
CA SER A 9 60.64 35.49 -82.95
C SER A 9 61.48 34.38 -82.31
N PHE A 10 62.71 34.68 -81.85
CA PHE A 10 63.58 33.69 -81.21
C PHE A 10 63.44 33.67 -79.67
N LEU A 11 62.85 34.73 -79.08
CA LEU A 11 62.60 34.80 -77.64
C LEU A 11 61.26 34.17 -77.23
N ALA A 12 60.32 34.01 -78.17
CA ALA A 12 59.02 33.40 -77.92
C ALA A 12 59.01 31.87 -78.03
N THR A 13 60.04 31.26 -78.63
CA THR A 13 60.17 29.79 -78.77
C THR A 13 60.98 29.14 -77.65
N VAL A 14 61.61 29.92 -76.76
CA VAL A 14 62.32 29.40 -75.57
C VAL A 14 61.39 29.28 -74.35
N CYS A 15 60.17 29.83 -74.40
CA CYS A 15 59.18 29.74 -73.32
C CYS A 15 58.23 28.53 -73.38
N LEU A 16 58.55 27.50 -74.17
CA LEU A 16 57.74 26.25 -74.27
C LEU A 16 58.46 25.01 -73.73
N LEU A 17 59.54 25.17 -72.97
CA LEU A 17 60.25 24.06 -72.29
C LEU A 17 60.47 24.34 -70.80
N GLU A 18 59.43 24.84 -70.10
CA GLU A 18 59.35 24.69 -68.65
C GLU A 18 58.46 23.49 -68.30
N THR A 19 58.94 22.28 -68.62
CA THR A 19 58.54 21.09 -67.87
C THR A 19 59.49 20.97 -66.70
N ILE A 20 59.22 21.73 -65.64
CA ILE A 20 59.80 21.43 -64.33
C ILE A 20 59.23 20.06 -63.95
N PRO A 21 60.03 19.01 -63.77
CA PRO A 21 59.51 17.78 -63.21
C PRO A 21 58.97 18.14 -61.83
N ALA A 22 57.69 17.87 -61.61
CA ALA A 22 57.13 17.83 -60.27
C ALA A 22 57.94 16.79 -59.49
N MET A 23 59.03 17.24 -58.88
CA MET A 23 59.76 16.51 -57.87
C MET A 23 58.74 16.26 -56.78
N ALA A 24 58.18 15.06 -56.77
CA ALA A 24 57.48 14.51 -55.64
C ALA A 24 58.49 14.53 -54.49
N LYS A 25 58.54 15.65 -53.77
CA LYS A 25 59.31 15.79 -52.55
C LYS A 25 58.65 14.86 -51.57
N GLU A 26 59.17 13.64 -51.49
CA GLU A 26 58.84 12.65 -50.48
C GLU A 26 58.70 13.42 -49.15
N PRO A 27 57.51 13.42 -48.54
CA PRO A 27 57.35 14.17 -47.31
C PRO A 27 58.34 13.60 -46.29
N SER A 28 59.09 14.50 -45.65
CA SER A 28 60.06 14.15 -44.60
C SER A 28 59.40 13.24 -43.56
N LEU A 29 60.21 12.41 -42.90
CA LEU A 29 59.73 11.51 -41.85
C LEU A 29 58.89 12.27 -40.80
N ASP A 30 59.30 13.50 -40.45
CA ASP A 30 58.56 14.39 -39.55
C ASP A 30 57.16 14.75 -40.08
N ALA A 31 57.03 15.05 -41.38
CA ALA A 31 55.74 15.35 -41.98
C ALA A 31 54.81 14.12 -42.02
N ARG A 32 55.37 12.90 -42.03
CA ARG A 32 54.58 11.66 -41.90
C ARG A 32 54.13 11.46 -40.45
N ALA A 33 55.04 11.62 -39.49
CA ALA A 33 54.73 11.51 -38.06
C ALA A 33 53.62 12.49 -37.63
N ILE A 34 53.72 13.76 -38.03
CA ILE A 34 52.69 14.78 -37.72
C ILE A 34 51.32 14.40 -38.29
N ARG A 35 51.27 13.81 -39.49
CA ARG A 35 49.99 13.36 -40.08
C ARG A 35 49.39 12.18 -39.34
N GLU A 36 50.22 11.27 -38.84
CA GLU A 36 49.76 10.14 -38.03
C GLU A 36 49.21 10.60 -36.68
N ASP A 37 49.92 11.52 -36.01
CA ASP A 37 49.45 12.12 -34.76
C ASP A 37 48.13 12.88 -34.94
N TYR A 38 48.00 13.63 -36.05
CA TYR A 38 46.75 14.32 -36.37
C TYR A 38 45.60 13.33 -36.57
N ARG A 39 45.81 12.22 -37.30
CA ARG A 39 44.79 11.18 -37.46
C ARG A 39 44.41 10.53 -36.13
N ARG A 40 45.40 10.30 -35.26
CA ARG A 40 45.18 9.74 -33.92
C ARG A 40 44.38 10.69 -33.04
N LEU A 41 44.68 11.98 -33.06
CA LEU A 41 43.90 13.00 -32.36
C LEU A 41 42.46 13.05 -32.90
N GLN A 42 42.29 12.96 -34.22
CA GLN A 42 40.97 12.94 -34.85
C GLN A 42 40.16 11.71 -34.41
N SER A 43 40.76 10.51 -34.38
CA SER A 43 40.05 9.31 -33.90
C SER A 43 39.69 9.43 -32.41
N GLN A 44 40.59 9.96 -31.58
CA GLN A 44 40.31 10.20 -30.15
C GLN A 44 39.18 11.20 -29.94
N LEU A 45 39.07 12.23 -30.78
CA LEU A 45 37.96 13.18 -30.74
C LEU A 45 36.63 12.53 -31.13
N GLU A 46 36.63 11.68 -32.16
CA GLU A 46 35.45 10.92 -32.59
C GLU A 46 34.99 9.96 -31.47
N ASP A 47 35.92 9.21 -30.87
CA ASP A 47 35.64 8.31 -29.74
C ASP A 47 35.07 9.08 -28.53
N LEU A 48 35.64 10.26 -28.22
CA LEU A 48 35.16 11.11 -27.14
C LEU A 48 33.76 11.67 -27.42
N LEU A 49 33.46 12.06 -28.66
CA LEU A 49 32.12 12.49 -29.07
C LEU A 49 31.10 11.36 -28.94
N ILE A 50 31.47 10.13 -29.32
CA ILE A 50 30.62 8.94 -29.14
C ILE A 50 30.33 8.72 -27.65
N ALA A 51 31.36 8.74 -26.80
CA ALA A 51 31.21 8.59 -25.36
C ALA A 51 30.34 9.71 -24.74
N HIS A 52 30.52 10.96 -25.18
CA HIS A 52 29.70 12.09 -24.73
C HIS A 52 28.22 11.90 -25.08
N ASN A 53 27.94 11.48 -26.33
CA ASN A 53 26.57 11.23 -26.78
C ASN A 53 25.93 10.06 -26.03
N ALA A 54 26.69 9.00 -25.75
CA ALA A 54 26.23 7.88 -24.93
C ALA A 54 25.85 8.36 -23.51
N LEU A 55 26.73 9.14 -22.86
CA LEU A 55 26.46 9.70 -21.54
C LEU A 55 25.24 10.62 -21.54
N LYS A 56 25.07 11.44 -22.58
CA LYS A 56 23.92 12.32 -22.75
C LYS A 56 22.61 11.54 -22.89
N SER A 57 22.63 10.41 -23.60
CA SER A 57 21.50 9.49 -23.72
C SER A 57 21.11 8.90 -22.36
N GLU A 58 22.09 8.39 -21.61
CA GLU A 58 21.88 7.87 -20.25
C GLU A 58 21.32 8.93 -19.31
N HIS A 59 21.86 10.15 -19.35
CA HIS A 59 21.34 11.26 -18.54
C HIS A 59 19.89 11.61 -18.91
N SER A 60 19.54 11.56 -20.20
CA SER A 60 18.15 11.75 -20.65
C SER A 60 17.22 10.66 -20.12
N LYS A 61 17.68 9.41 -20.15
CA LYS A 61 16.95 8.24 -19.64
C LYS A 61 16.72 8.33 -18.12
N LEU A 62 17.78 8.55 -17.34
CA LEU A 62 17.72 8.79 -15.89
C LEU A 62 16.78 9.94 -15.55
N ARG A 63 16.87 11.06 -16.28
CA ARG A 63 15.97 12.20 -16.10
C ARG A 63 14.51 11.84 -16.39
N GLY A 64 14.26 11.01 -17.40
CA GLY A 64 12.95 10.45 -17.72
C GLY A 64 12.42 9.55 -16.59
N GLU A 65 13.24 8.63 -16.08
CA GLU A 65 12.90 7.75 -14.97
C GLU A 65 12.59 8.54 -13.69
N VAL A 66 13.38 9.56 -13.35
CA VAL A 66 13.11 10.44 -12.20
C VAL A 66 11.77 11.17 -12.37
N ARG A 67 11.44 11.66 -13.57
CA ARG A 67 10.13 12.27 -13.84
C ARG A 67 8.99 11.27 -13.67
N LEU A 68 9.15 10.05 -14.17
CA LEU A 68 8.15 8.98 -14.03
C LEU A 68 7.96 8.57 -12.57
N LEU A 69 9.04 8.40 -11.81
CA LEU A 69 8.97 8.10 -10.39
C LEU A 69 8.29 9.23 -9.60
N ARG A 70 8.59 10.48 -9.93
CA ARG A 70 7.90 11.65 -9.35
C ARG A 70 6.42 11.66 -9.72
N ALA A 71 6.06 11.38 -10.98
CA ALA A 71 4.66 11.30 -11.39
C ALA A 71 3.93 10.16 -10.67
N LYS A 72 4.54 8.97 -10.54
CA LYS A 72 3.98 7.83 -9.80
C LYS A 72 3.82 8.12 -8.30
N THR A 73 4.77 8.83 -7.70
CA THR A 73 4.69 9.22 -6.28
C THR A 73 3.75 10.40 -6.04
N ALA A 74 3.56 11.29 -7.03
CA ALA A 74 2.57 12.37 -6.97
C ALA A 74 1.15 11.87 -7.25
N ALA A 75 0.99 10.86 -8.11
CA ALA A 75 -0.26 10.14 -8.34
C ALA A 75 -0.61 9.16 -7.21
N LYS A 76 0.14 9.19 -6.10
CA LYS A 76 -0.13 8.38 -4.92
C LYS A 76 -1.51 8.77 -4.39
N ASP A 77 -2.42 7.80 -4.39
CA ASP A 77 -3.82 7.99 -4.01
C ASP A 77 -3.93 8.65 -2.62
N PRO A 78 -4.92 9.54 -2.41
CA PRO A 78 -5.17 10.18 -1.11
C PRO A 78 -5.49 9.18 0.02
N SER A 79 -5.73 7.91 -0.32
CA SER A 79 -5.90 6.80 0.63
C SER A 79 -4.59 6.19 1.13
N THR A 80 -3.44 6.57 0.55
CA THR A 80 -2.16 5.98 0.92
C THR A 80 -1.58 6.67 2.14
N ALA A 81 -1.64 6.00 3.29
CA ALA A 81 -1.14 6.53 4.56
C ALA A 81 0.27 7.12 4.45
N THR A 82 0.42 8.35 4.94
CA THR A 82 1.70 9.04 5.01
C THR A 82 2.46 8.59 6.25
N ARG A 83 3.79 8.75 6.25
CA ARG A 83 4.62 8.44 7.43
C ARG A 83 4.17 9.23 8.67
N ALA A 84 3.74 10.47 8.46
CA ALA A 84 3.19 11.32 9.52
C ALA A 84 1.89 10.74 10.12
N ASP A 85 1.00 10.22 9.29
CA ASP A 85 -0.26 9.61 9.75
C ASP A 85 0.01 8.36 10.60
N LEU A 86 0.97 7.54 10.17
CA LEU A 86 1.42 6.37 10.94
C LEU A 86 2.04 6.77 12.29
N GLU A 87 2.81 7.85 12.33
CA GLU A 87 3.37 8.37 13.58
C GLU A 87 2.28 8.93 14.51
N GLY A 88 1.28 9.62 13.96
CA GLY A 88 0.11 10.10 14.71
C GLY A 88 -0.71 8.95 15.29
N LEU A 89 -0.92 7.89 14.50
CA LEU A 89 -1.58 6.67 14.96
C LEU A 89 -0.78 5.98 16.07
N ALA A 90 0.55 5.86 15.93
CA ALA A 90 1.41 5.28 16.95
C ALA A 90 1.36 6.06 18.27
N LYS A 91 1.32 7.40 18.22
CA LYS A 91 1.12 8.25 19.42
C LYS A 91 -0.24 8.01 20.05
N SER A 92 -1.29 7.95 19.25
CA SER A 92 -2.67 7.71 19.71
C SER A 92 -2.81 6.33 20.38
N ILE A 93 -2.21 5.29 19.82
CA ILE A 93 -2.22 3.94 20.40
C ILE A 93 -1.52 3.94 21.77
N ARG A 94 -0.33 4.55 21.87
CA ARG A 94 0.39 4.66 23.16
C ARG A 94 -0.43 5.40 24.21
N GLU A 95 -1.16 6.44 23.81
CA GLU A 95 -2.03 7.18 24.73
C GLU A 95 -3.20 6.32 25.21
N VAL A 96 -3.86 5.59 24.31
CA VAL A 96 -4.94 4.67 24.65
C VAL A 96 -4.45 3.60 25.62
N ASP A 97 -3.28 3.00 25.37
CA ASP A 97 -2.73 1.99 26.28
C ASP A 97 -2.39 2.56 27.64
N ARG A 98 -1.86 3.79 27.70
CA ARG A 98 -1.65 4.49 28.98
C ARG A 98 -2.96 4.67 29.73
N LYS A 99 -4.03 5.10 29.06
CA LYS A 99 -5.37 5.26 29.67
C LYS A 99 -5.94 3.93 30.15
N ARG A 100 -5.81 2.86 29.35
CA ARG A 100 -6.25 1.51 29.76
C ARG A 100 -5.57 1.02 31.04
N VAL A 101 -4.27 1.25 31.18
CA VAL A 101 -3.54 0.88 32.40
C VAL A 101 -4.05 1.71 33.59
N GLN A 102 -4.25 3.02 33.41
CA GLN A 102 -4.79 3.88 34.46
C GLN A 102 -6.19 3.45 34.89
N ASP A 103 -7.09 3.21 33.93
CA ASP A 103 -8.45 2.74 34.20
C ASP A 103 -8.44 1.38 34.92
N LYS A 104 -7.57 0.45 34.50
CA LYS A 104 -7.40 -0.85 35.16
C LYS A 104 -7.03 -0.67 36.63
N GLU A 105 -6.09 0.22 36.94
CA GLU A 105 -5.70 0.50 38.33
C GLU A 105 -6.86 1.12 39.14
N LEU A 106 -7.60 2.06 38.56
CA LEU A 106 -8.78 2.66 39.20
C LEU A 106 -9.87 1.61 39.47
N ILE A 107 -10.17 0.75 38.50
CA ILE A 107 -11.14 -0.35 38.66
C ILE A 107 -10.69 -1.29 39.78
N LEU A 108 -9.41 -1.67 39.82
CA LEU A 108 -8.88 -2.53 40.89
C LEU A 108 -9.00 -1.85 42.26
N LYS A 109 -8.78 -0.54 42.33
CA LYS A 109 -8.92 0.24 43.58
C LYS A 109 -10.37 0.28 44.05
N GLU A 110 -11.32 0.57 43.16
CA GLU A 110 -12.75 0.62 43.48
C GLU A 110 -13.28 -0.77 43.84
N MET A 111 -12.91 -1.83 43.10
CA MET A 111 -13.28 -3.20 43.47
C MET A 111 -12.80 -3.56 44.87
N LYS A 112 -11.55 -3.23 45.22
CA LYS A 112 -11.01 -3.43 46.58
C LYS A 112 -11.77 -2.60 47.62
N ALA A 113 -12.21 -1.38 47.27
CA ALA A 113 -13.01 -0.53 48.15
C ALA A 113 -14.41 -1.12 48.38
N LEU A 114 -15.07 -1.62 47.33
CA LEU A 114 -16.35 -2.32 47.42
C LEU A 114 -16.23 -3.61 48.25
N LEU A 115 -15.17 -4.40 48.05
CA LEU A 115 -14.90 -5.60 48.86
C LEU A 115 -14.74 -5.26 50.36
N ARG A 116 -14.09 -4.13 50.70
CA ARG A 116 -13.95 -3.67 52.09
C ARG A 116 -15.24 -3.06 52.65
N SER A 117 -15.99 -2.32 51.84
CA SER A 117 -17.25 -1.68 52.23
C SER A 117 -18.42 -2.68 52.29
N GLY A 118 -18.31 -3.81 51.59
CA GLY A 118 -19.31 -4.87 51.53
C GLY A 118 -19.46 -5.70 52.81
N SER A 119 -18.79 -5.33 53.91
CA SER A 119 -18.95 -5.98 55.22
C SER A 119 -20.15 -5.47 56.03
N SER A 120 -21.06 -4.68 55.45
CA SER A 120 -22.35 -4.38 56.09
C SER A 120 -23.47 -4.33 55.07
N GLY A 121 -24.27 -5.39 55.08
CA GLY A 121 -25.70 -5.36 54.77
C GLY A 121 -26.10 -5.00 53.35
N VAL A 122 -25.99 -5.95 52.41
CA VAL A 122 -26.97 -6.05 51.32
C VAL A 122 -27.28 -7.52 51.08
N THR A 123 -28.55 -7.85 51.31
CA THR A 123 -29.22 -9.08 50.88
C THR A 123 -28.81 -9.43 49.47
N THR A 124 -28.12 -10.55 49.34
CA THR A 124 -27.96 -11.26 48.09
C THR A 124 -29.34 -11.62 47.55
N THR A 125 -29.91 -10.81 46.66
CA THR A 125 -30.72 -11.38 45.59
C THR A 125 -29.76 -12.17 44.73
N LYS A 126 -29.54 -13.41 45.19
CA LYS A 126 -28.97 -14.51 44.45
C LYS A 126 -29.40 -14.37 42.99
N PRO A 127 -28.48 -14.21 42.01
CA PRO A 127 -28.80 -14.63 40.67
C PRO A 127 -29.11 -16.11 40.83
N SER A 128 -30.39 -16.46 40.74
CA SER A 128 -30.80 -17.84 40.59
C SER A 128 -30.27 -18.29 39.24
N SER A 129 -28.99 -18.65 39.18
CA SER A 129 -28.52 -19.68 38.27
C SER A 129 -29.17 -20.98 38.75
N SER A 130 -30.47 -21.11 38.53
CA SER A 130 -31.03 -22.42 38.34
C SER A 130 -30.26 -22.95 37.13
N SER A 131 -29.53 -24.02 37.33
CA SER A 131 -28.91 -24.83 36.29
C SER A 131 -29.99 -25.51 35.43
N GLN A 132 -31.06 -24.78 35.11
CA GLN A 132 -32.11 -25.17 34.20
C GLN A 132 -31.52 -25.05 32.80
N LYS A 133 -31.29 -26.21 32.20
CA LYS A 133 -30.98 -26.31 30.77
C LYS A 133 -32.00 -25.46 30.02
N SER A 134 -31.55 -24.44 29.31
CA SER A 134 -32.39 -23.59 28.49
C SER A 134 -31.82 -23.60 27.08
N PHE A 135 -32.71 -23.66 26.11
CA PHE A 135 -32.36 -23.59 24.71
C PHE A 135 -32.35 -22.12 24.29
N GLU A 136 -31.27 -21.70 23.63
CA GLU A 136 -31.20 -20.39 23.00
C GLU A 136 -31.83 -20.48 21.60
N HIS A 137 -32.89 -19.70 21.35
CA HIS A 137 -33.53 -19.60 20.05
C HIS A 137 -33.37 -18.20 19.49
N THR A 138 -32.91 -18.08 18.24
CA THR A 138 -32.87 -16.79 17.54
C THR A 138 -34.15 -16.59 16.75
N VAL A 139 -34.91 -15.57 17.11
CA VAL A 139 -36.21 -15.26 16.49
C VAL A 139 -36.06 -14.99 15.00
N GLN A 140 -36.79 -15.75 14.18
CA GLN A 140 -36.80 -15.59 12.73
C GLN A 140 -37.88 -14.62 12.25
N LYS A 141 -37.82 -14.25 10.96
CA LYS A 141 -38.79 -13.35 10.32
C LYS A 141 -40.21 -13.95 10.38
N ASN A 142 -41.16 -13.16 10.90
CA ASN A 142 -42.57 -13.52 11.07
C ASN A 142 -42.85 -14.65 12.07
N GLU A 143 -41.89 -14.98 12.93
CA GLU A 143 -42.09 -15.97 13.98
C GLU A 143 -42.78 -15.33 15.19
N THR A 144 -43.65 -16.07 15.88
CA THR A 144 -44.31 -15.63 17.12
C THR A 144 -43.90 -16.51 18.28
N ILE A 145 -43.96 -15.98 19.51
CA ILE A 145 -43.61 -16.75 20.72
C ILE A 145 -44.43 -18.05 20.82
N SER A 146 -45.71 -18.02 20.45
CA SER A 146 -46.57 -19.20 20.43
C SER A 146 -46.11 -20.25 19.41
N ALA A 147 -45.68 -19.82 18.22
CA ALA A 147 -45.15 -20.73 17.19
C ALA A 147 -43.84 -21.40 17.66
N ILE A 148 -42.93 -20.63 18.26
CA ILE A 148 -41.67 -21.13 18.81
C ILE A 148 -41.95 -22.17 19.91
N ILE A 149 -42.82 -21.84 20.87
CA ILE A 149 -43.21 -22.76 21.95
C ILE A 149 -43.85 -24.04 21.38
N ALA A 150 -44.67 -23.93 20.34
CA ALA A 150 -45.29 -25.10 19.71
C ALA A 150 -44.24 -26.02 19.07
N ALA A 151 -43.27 -25.47 18.33
CA ALA A 151 -42.19 -26.23 17.70
C ALA A 151 -41.31 -26.95 18.74
N TYR A 152 -40.88 -26.26 19.78
CA TYR A 152 -40.09 -26.90 20.84
C TYR A 152 -40.90 -27.98 21.60
N ASN A 153 -42.20 -27.76 21.81
CA ASN A 153 -43.06 -28.78 22.42
C ASN A 153 -43.27 -30.01 21.53
N THR A 154 -43.27 -29.87 20.20
CA THR A 154 -43.32 -31.02 19.30
C THR A 154 -42.03 -31.83 19.40
N ASP A 155 -40.88 -31.17 19.44
CA ASP A 155 -39.58 -31.83 19.57
C ASP A 155 -39.43 -32.53 20.91
N LEU A 156 -39.83 -31.88 22.00
CA LEU A 156 -39.80 -32.45 23.34
C LEU A 156 -40.73 -33.66 23.48
N LYS A 157 -41.90 -33.64 22.83
CA LYS A 157 -42.83 -34.77 22.80
C LYS A 157 -42.23 -35.97 22.06
N SER A 158 -41.54 -35.73 20.94
CA SER A 158 -40.86 -36.77 20.17
C SER A 158 -39.74 -37.46 20.95
N GLN A 159 -39.05 -36.75 21.85
CA GLN A 159 -38.03 -37.35 22.71
C GLN A 159 -38.59 -37.78 24.09
N GLY A 160 -39.92 -37.90 24.25
CA GLY A 160 -40.55 -38.51 25.42
C GLY A 160 -40.76 -37.61 26.65
N ALA A 161 -40.68 -36.28 26.50
CA ALA A 161 -40.94 -35.36 27.61
C ALA A 161 -42.44 -35.40 28.03
N LYS A 162 -42.69 -35.54 29.34
CA LYS A 162 -44.06 -35.50 29.91
C LYS A 162 -44.57 -34.08 30.14
N LYS A 163 -43.67 -33.11 30.32
CA LYS A 163 -43.98 -31.71 30.62
C LYS A 163 -43.85 -30.86 29.35
N ARG A 164 -44.64 -29.80 29.26
CA ARG A 164 -44.67 -28.87 28.12
C ARG A 164 -44.19 -27.48 28.55
N ILE A 165 -43.52 -26.80 27.64
CA ILE A 165 -43.17 -25.38 27.76
C ILE A 165 -44.47 -24.57 27.65
N THR A 166 -44.68 -23.66 28.59
CA THR A 166 -45.82 -22.74 28.61
C THR A 166 -45.37 -21.31 28.34
N LEU A 167 -46.28 -20.47 27.85
CA LEU A 167 -46.00 -19.05 27.61
C LEU A 167 -45.49 -18.35 28.87
N LYS A 168 -46.11 -18.63 30.02
CA LYS A 168 -45.69 -18.07 31.31
C LYS A 168 -44.24 -18.44 31.63
N SER A 169 -43.86 -19.71 31.44
CA SER A 169 -42.48 -20.17 31.69
C SER A 169 -41.46 -19.45 30.81
N VAL A 170 -41.80 -19.16 29.55
CA VAL A 170 -40.92 -18.39 28.65
C VAL A 170 -40.85 -16.93 29.07
N LEU A 171 -41.94 -16.30 29.51
CA LEU A 171 -41.91 -14.92 30.00
C LEU A 171 -41.13 -14.78 31.31
N ASP A 172 -41.27 -15.75 32.22
CA ASP A 172 -40.51 -15.80 33.48
C ASP A 172 -39.00 -15.95 33.21
N ALA A 173 -38.62 -16.72 32.18
CA ALA A 173 -37.23 -16.86 31.72
C ALA A 173 -36.71 -15.62 30.95
N ASN A 174 -37.60 -14.75 30.47
CA ASN A 174 -37.26 -13.56 29.67
C ASN A 174 -37.96 -12.29 30.22
N PRO A 175 -37.62 -11.82 31.43
CA PRO A 175 -38.35 -10.74 32.11
C PRO A 175 -38.32 -9.38 31.39
N LYS A 176 -37.42 -9.19 30.42
CA LYS A 176 -37.30 -7.97 29.60
C LYS A 176 -37.96 -8.10 28.22
N LEU A 177 -38.57 -9.25 27.91
CA LEU A 177 -39.21 -9.50 26.63
C LEU A 177 -40.64 -8.93 26.59
N ASN A 178 -40.90 -8.10 25.59
CA ASN A 178 -42.25 -7.63 25.28
C ASN A 178 -42.87 -8.50 24.17
N PRO A 179 -43.94 -9.27 24.44
CA PRO A 179 -44.51 -10.22 23.47
C PRO A 179 -45.06 -9.58 22.18
N ARG A 180 -45.46 -8.30 22.27
CA ARG A 180 -46.03 -7.56 21.13
C ARG A 180 -45.00 -6.91 20.22
N THR A 181 -43.74 -6.85 20.64
CA THR A 181 -42.68 -6.09 19.94
C THR A 181 -41.41 -6.93 19.75
N MET A 182 -41.57 -8.22 19.48
CA MET A 182 -40.44 -9.12 19.28
C MET A 182 -39.70 -8.76 17.98
N ARG A 183 -38.37 -8.64 18.04
CA ARG A 183 -37.53 -8.27 16.88
C ARG A 183 -36.87 -9.50 16.28
N ILE A 184 -36.70 -9.48 14.97
CA ILE A 184 -35.93 -10.49 14.23
C ILE A 184 -34.48 -10.45 14.72
N GLY A 185 -33.88 -11.62 14.97
CA GLY A 185 -32.52 -11.75 15.48
C GLY A 185 -32.38 -11.60 17.00
N GLN A 186 -33.49 -11.41 17.72
CA GLN A 186 -33.48 -11.40 19.18
C GLN A 186 -33.27 -12.82 19.73
N ILE A 187 -32.40 -12.96 20.72
CA ILE A 187 -32.18 -14.23 21.44
C ILE A 187 -33.28 -14.40 22.48
N LEU A 188 -33.96 -15.55 22.43
CA LEU A 188 -35.03 -15.96 23.32
C LEU A 188 -34.58 -17.19 24.12
N PHE A 189 -34.69 -17.12 25.45
CA PHE A 189 -34.38 -18.24 26.33
C PHE A 189 -35.60 -19.13 26.53
N ILE A 190 -35.53 -20.38 26.07
CA ILE A 190 -36.62 -21.34 26.19
C ILE A 190 -36.25 -22.35 27.29
N PRO A 191 -36.98 -22.40 28.42
CA PRO A 191 -36.65 -23.30 29.52
C PRO A 191 -36.94 -24.75 29.15
N ASP A 192 -36.01 -25.68 29.42
CA ASP A 192 -36.26 -27.12 29.31
C ASP A 192 -37.18 -27.56 30.47
N PRO A 193 -38.36 -28.13 30.18
CA PRO A 193 -39.28 -28.56 31.22
C PRO A 193 -38.93 -29.93 31.83
N ARG A 194 -37.88 -30.62 31.36
CA ARG A 194 -37.49 -31.96 31.81
C ARG A 194 -37.02 -32.00 33.26
#